data_AF-A0A090XE70-F1
#
_entry.id   AF-A0A090XE70-F1
#
_cell.length_a   1.000
_cell.length_b   1.000
_cell.length_c   1.000
_cell.angle_alpha   90.00
_cell.angle_beta   90.00
_cell.angle_gamma   90.00
#
_symmetry.space_group_name_H-M   'P 1'
#
loop_
_entity.id
_entity.type
_entity.pdbx_description
1 polymer ?
#
loop_
_entity_poly.entity_id
_entity_poly.type
_entity_poly.pdbx_seq_one_letter_code
_entity_poly.pdbx_strand_id
1 'polypeptide(L)'
;VCFCCGDLVHFVVTMRIACILMGLAVLVALAESSRNTIEETCMQGLNFSAEEIATMDRIEELQRSGRGGMRSQRDIFRLVDQEAPSRAVANSLKPKMGAFLECVLGPNRMILGFELRR
;
A
#
# COMPACT_ATOMS: atom_id res chain seq x y z
N VAL A 1 54.78 -8.71 9.04
CA VAL A 1 53.67 -8.64 8.06
C VAL A 1 52.49 -9.43 8.63
N CYS A 2 51.43 -8.76 9.07
CA CYS A 2 50.12 -9.37 9.30
C CYS A 2 49.03 -8.46 8.72
N PHE A 3 49.16 -8.17 7.42
CA PHE A 3 48.14 -7.45 6.66
C PHE A 3 46.82 -8.25 6.55
N CYS A 4 46.89 -9.58 6.69
CA CYS A 4 45.73 -10.47 6.55
C CYS A 4 44.69 -10.36 7.68
N CYS A 5 45.04 -9.84 8.87
CA CYS A 5 44.06 -9.75 9.97
C CYS A 5 43.06 -8.61 9.79
N GLY A 6 43.46 -7.48 9.19
CA GLY A 6 42.55 -6.36 8.91
C GLY A 6 41.53 -6.73 7.84
N ASP A 7 41.99 -7.34 6.74
CA ASP A 7 41.14 -7.78 5.64
C ASP A 7 40.18 -8.91 6.06
N LEU A 8 40.61 -9.85 6.91
CA LEU A 8 39.75 -10.93 7.39
C LEU A 8 38.61 -10.41 8.27
N VAL A 9 38.87 -9.42 9.13
CA VAL A 9 37.84 -8.78 9.97
C VAL A 9 36.88 -7.98 9.10
N HIS A 10 37.38 -7.24 8.11
CA HIS A 10 36.52 -6.54 7.15
C HIS A 10 35.64 -7.50 6.36
N PHE A 11 36.17 -8.66 5.94
CA PHE A 11 35.43 -9.68 5.19
C PHE A 11 34.32 -10.32 6.04
N VAL A 12 34.59 -10.60 7.32
CA VAL A 12 33.58 -11.16 8.24
C VAL A 12 32.48 -10.13 8.53
N VAL A 13 32.83 -8.86 8.70
CA VAL A 13 31.86 -7.78 8.92
C VAL A 13 31.01 -7.53 7.68
N THR A 14 31.60 -7.47 6.49
CA THR A 14 30.84 -7.30 5.23
C THR A 14 29.93 -8.49 4.95
N MET A 15 30.36 -9.73 5.25
CA MET A 15 29.50 -10.90 5.08
C MET A 15 28.31 -10.89 6.04
N ARG A 16 28.51 -10.48 7.31
CA ARG A 16 27.42 -10.33 8.28
C ARG A 16 26.43 -9.24 7.85
N ILE A 17 26.92 -8.10 7.37
CA ILE A 17 26.07 -7.03 6.85
C ILE A 17 25.28 -7.53 5.63
N ALA A 18 25.92 -8.25 4.71
CA ALA A 18 25.25 -8.82 3.54
C ALA A 18 24.15 -9.81 3.93
N CYS A 19 24.38 -10.69 4.91
CA CYS A 19 23.35 -11.59 5.43
C CYS A 19 22.16 -10.85 6.03
N ILE A 20 22.41 -9.76 6.76
CA ILE A 20 21.36 -8.91 7.32
C ILE A 20 20.58 -8.20 6.20
N LEU A 21 21.25 -7.63 5.21
CA LEU A 21 20.62 -6.94 4.09
C LEU A 21 19.81 -7.88 3.21
N MET A 22 20.31 -9.10 2.93
CA MET A 22 19.54 -10.12 2.22
C MET A 22 18.32 -10.56 3.01
N GLY A 23 18.46 -10.77 4.33
CA GLY A 23 17.33 -11.08 5.21
C GLY A 23 16.26 -9.98 5.20
N LEU A 24 16.68 -8.71 5.28
CA LEU A 24 15.78 -7.56 5.20
C LEU A 24 15.09 -7.48 3.82
N ALA A 25 15.82 -7.70 2.72
CA ALA A 25 15.24 -7.70 1.38
C ALA A 25 14.17 -8.78 1.20
N VAL A 26 14.40 -9.99 1.73
CA VAL A 26 13.42 -11.08 1.72
C VAL A 26 12.19 -10.71 2.56
N LEU A 27 12.37 -10.12 3.74
CA LEU A 27 11.25 -9.68 4.57
C LEU A 27 10.42 -8.57 3.90
N VAL A 28 11.07 -7.62 3.22
CA VAL A 28 10.39 -6.58 2.43
C VAL A 28 9.61 -7.21 1.28
N ALA A 29 10.22 -8.11 0.51
CA ALA A 29 9.56 -8.80 -0.59
C ALA A 29 8.35 -9.63 -0.13
N LEU A 30 8.46 -10.32 1.01
CA LEU A 30 7.35 -11.05 1.62
C LEU A 30 6.24 -10.11 2.10
N ALA A 31 6.60 -8.96 2.69
CA ALA A 31 5.63 -7.96 3.11
C ALA A 31 4.88 -7.35 1.91
N GLU A 32 5.58 -7.01 0.83
CA GLU A 32 4.97 -6.53 -0.42
C GLU A 32 4.08 -7.59 -1.04
N SER A 33 4.55 -8.84 -1.14
CA SER A 33 3.75 -9.95 -1.67
C SER A 33 2.46 -10.15 -0.87
N SER A 34 2.52 -10.10 0.45
CA SER A 34 1.34 -10.27 1.30
C SER A 34 0.33 -9.12 1.15
N ARG A 35 0.79 -7.88 0.96
CA ARG A 35 -0.06 -6.71 0.71
C ARG A 35 -0.78 -6.85 -0.63
N ASN A 36 -0.05 -7.22 -1.68
CA ASN A 36 -0.62 -7.39 -3.01
C ASN A 36 -1.72 -8.47 -3.01
N THR A 37 -1.52 -9.58 -2.30
CA THR A 37 -2.54 -10.65 -2.20
C THR A 37 -3.79 -10.19 -1.43
N ILE A 38 -3.63 -9.40 -0.37
CA ILE A 38 -4.76 -8.84 0.38
C ILE A 38 -5.54 -7.85 -0.48
N GLU A 39 -4.85 -6.92 -1.14
CA GLU A 39 -5.48 -5.94 -2.03
C GLU A 39 -6.25 -6.61 -3.17
N GLU A 40 -5.66 -7.61 -3.83
CA GLU A 40 -6.30 -8.36 -4.91
C GLU A 40 -7.56 -9.10 -4.43
N THR A 41 -7.48 -9.76 -3.26
CA THR A 41 -8.62 -10.43 -2.64
C THR A 41 -9.74 -9.43 -2.29
N CYS A 42 -9.36 -8.28 -1.71
CA CYS A 42 -10.30 -7.20 -1.36
C CYS A 42 -10.95 -6.59 -2.60
N MET A 43 -10.21 -6.43 -3.70
CA MET A 43 -10.76 -5.92 -4.97
C MET A 43 -11.74 -6.91 -5.60
N GLN A 44 -11.41 -8.20 -5.62
CA GLN A 44 -12.30 -9.24 -6.17
C GLN A 44 -13.63 -9.31 -5.41
N GLY A 45 -13.64 -9.10 -4.10
CA GLY A 45 -14.86 -9.12 -3.29
C GLY A 45 -15.83 -7.96 -3.54
N LEU A 46 -15.36 -6.84 -4.13
CA LEU A 46 -16.12 -5.60 -4.25
C LEU A 46 -16.68 -5.33 -5.65
N ASN A 47 -16.35 -6.18 -6.63
CA ASN A 47 -16.84 -6.11 -8.01
C ASN A 47 -16.78 -4.68 -8.58
N PHE A 48 -15.56 -4.13 -8.67
CA PHE A 48 -15.34 -2.83 -9.31
C PHE A 48 -15.56 -2.90 -10.82
N SER A 49 -16.19 -1.87 -11.39
CA SER A 49 -16.29 -1.71 -12.85
C SER A 49 -14.96 -1.22 -13.43
N ALA A 50 -14.79 -1.33 -14.75
CA ALA A 50 -13.59 -0.83 -15.43
C ALA A 50 -13.39 0.68 -15.21
N GLU A 51 -14.46 1.46 -15.19
CA GLU A 51 -14.42 2.90 -14.93
C GLU A 51 -14.07 3.23 -13.48
N GLU A 52 -14.55 2.42 -12.53
CA GLU A 52 -14.22 2.55 -11.11
C GLU A 52 -12.74 2.26 -10.85
N ILE A 53 -12.20 1.19 -11.44
CA ILE A 53 -10.79 0.83 -11.37
C ILE A 53 -9.93 1.94 -11.98
N ALA A 54 -10.27 2.40 -13.19
CA ALA A 54 -9.53 3.49 -13.84
C ALA A 54 -9.55 4.80 -13.03
N THR A 55 -10.62 5.04 -12.25
CA THR A 55 -10.70 6.19 -11.35
C THR A 55 -9.77 6.00 -10.14
N MET A 56 -9.72 4.79 -9.57
CA MET A 56 -8.80 4.47 -8.47
C MET A 56 -7.33 4.60 -8.91
N ASP A 57 -6.96 4.09 -10.08
CA ASP A 57 -5.58 4.17 -10.60
C ASP A 57 -5.12 5.62 -10.76
N ARG A 58 -6.01 6.51 -11.24
CA ARG A 58 -5.70 7.95 -11.33
C ARG A 58 -5.50 8.59 -9.97
N ILE A 59 -6.33 8.21 -9.00
CA ILE A 59 -6.22 8.70 -7.62
C ILE A 59 -4.90 8.23 -6.98
N GLU A 60 -4.49 6.97 -7.21
CA GLU A 60 -3.21 6.45 -6.75
C GLU A 60 -2.03 7.21 -7.37
N GLU A 61 -2.07 7.49 -8.67
CA GLU A 61 -1.02 8.26 -9.36
C GLU A 61 -0.93 9.70 -8.82
N LEU A 62 -2.06 10.32 -8.47
CA LEU A 62 -2.10 11.61 -7.79
C LEU A 62 -1.45 11.54 -6.40
N GLN A 63 -1.60 10.43 -5.68
CA GLN A 63 -0.91 10.23 -4.41
C GLN A 63 0.60 10.07 -4.60
N ARG A 64 0.99 9.24 -5.58
CA ARG A 64 2.39 8.91 -5.88
C ARG A 64 3.18 10.14 -6.33
N SER A 65 2.53 11.02 -7.10
CA SER A 65 3.07 12.31 -7.51
C SER A 65 3.07 13.38 -6.41
N GLY A 66 2.55 13.08 -5.22
CA GLY A 66 2.47 14.00 -4.08
C GLY A 66 1.42 15.11 -4.24
N ARG A 67 0.61 15.07 -5.30
CA ARG A 67 -0.44 16.06 -5.60
C ARG A 67 -1.78 15.76 -4.91
N GLY A 68 -1.97 14.54 -4.41
CA GLY A 68 -3.21 14.04 -3.81
C GLY A 68 -3.01 13.53 -2.39
N GLY A 69 -2.48 14.35 -1.49
CA GLY A 69 -2.28 13.97 -0.09
C GLY A 69 -3.59 13.58 0.58
N MET A 70 -3.83 12.28 0.80
CA MET A 70 -4.96 11.81 1.60
C MET A 70 -4.53 11.76 3.06
N ARG A 71 -5.13 12.62 3.88
CA ARG A 71 -5.00 12.54 5.34
C ARG A 71 -6.26 11.97 5.98
N SER A 72 -7.36 11.94 5.24
CA SER A 72 -8.65 11.50 5.73
C SER A 72 -9.46 10.83 4.63
N GLN A 73 -10.43 9.99 5.02
CA GLN A 73 -11.41 9.38 4.12
C GLN A 73 -12.17 10.42 3.27
N ARG A 74 -12.37 11.63 3.80
CA ARG A 74 -13.06 12.72 3.11
C ARG A 74 -12.27 13.25 1.91
N ASP A 75 -10.94 13.27 2.02
CA ASP A 75 -10.06 13.67 0.92
C ASP A 75 -10.14 12.66 -0.23
N ILE A 76 -10.29 11.37 0.11
CA ILE A 76 -10.51 10.29 -0.85
C ILE A 76 -11.79 10.51 -1.63
N PHE A 77 -12.90 10.74 -0.93
CA PHE A 77 -14.19 10.96 -1.58
C PHE A 77 -14.21 12.23 -2.43
N ARG A 78 -13.45 13.25 -2.05
CA ARG A 78 -13.27 14.44 -2.88
C ARG A 78 -12.49 14.14 -4.16
N LEU A 79 -11.43 13.35 -4.09
CA LEU A 79 -10.68 12.93 -5.28
C LEU A 79 -11.53 12.05 -6.20
N VAL A 80 -12.38 11.18 -5.64
CA VAL A 80 -13.37 10.43 -6.42
C VAL A 80 -14.32 11.36 -7.16
N ASP A 81 -14.84 12.39 -6.49
CA ASP A 81 -15.73 13.37 -7.14
C ASP A 81 -15.03 14.16 -8.25
N GLN A 82 -13.70 14.31 -8.19
CA GLN A 82 -12.91 15.03 -9.17
C GLN A 82 -12.51 14.16 -10.37
N GLU A 83 -12.12 12.91 -10.12
CA GLU A 83 -11.56 12.02 -11.14
C GLU A 83 -12.59 11.11 -11.80
N ALA A 84 -13.73 10.85 -11.15
CA ALA A 84 -14.74 9.98 -11.71
C ALA A 84 -15.35 10.58 -12.99
N PRO A 85 -15.53 9.78 -14.05
CA PRO A 85 -16.07 10.25 -15.32
C PRO A 85 -17.55 10.66 -15.23
N SER A 86 -18.27 10.26 -14.18
CA SER A 86 -19.64 10.66 -13.93
C SER A 86 -20.00 10.61 -12.44
N ARG A 87 -21.06 11.32 -12.05
CA ARG A 87 -21.65 11.23 -10.71
C ARG A 87 -22.11 9.82 -10.35
N ALA A 88 -22.56 9.03 -11.32
CA ALA A 88 -22.97 7.64 -11.08
C ALA A 88 -21.77 6.79 -10.64
N VAL A 89 -20.64 6.92 -11.34
CA VAL A 89 -19.39 6.23 -10.98
C VAL A 89 -18.88 6.74 -9.63
N ALA A 90 -18.89 8.04 -9.37
CA ALA A 90 -18.47 8.59 -8.07
C ALA A 90 -19.31 8.04 -6.90
N ASN A 91 -20.64 8.01 -7.06
CA ASN A 91 -21.56 7.55 -6.02
C ASN A 91 -21.47 6.04 -5.79
N SER A 92 -21.18 5.25 -6.83
CA SER A 92 -20.94 3.82 -6.72
C SER A 92 -19.57 3.51 -6.10
N LEU A 93 -18.55 4.27 -6.47
CA LEU A 93 -17.17 4.06 -6.05
C LEU A 93 -16.92 4.41 -4.57
N LYS A 94 -17.51 5.50 -4.06
CA LYS A 94 -17.32 5.92 -2.65
C LYS A 94 -17.58 4.82 -1.61
N PRO A 95 -18.75 4.14 -1.58
CA PRO A 95 -18.99 3.09 -0.61
C PRO A 95 -18.09 1.87 -0.82
N LYS A 96 -17.79 1.49 -2.08
CA LYS A 96 -16.87 0.39 -2.38
C LYS A 96 -15.45 0.70 -1.91
N MET A 97 -14.99 1.94 -2.07
CA MET A 97 -13.67 2.34 -1.60
C MET A 97 -13.59 2.40 -0.07
N GLY A 98 -14.68 2.76 0.61
CA GLY A 98 -14.80 2.58 2.06
C GLY A 98 -14.63 1.12 2.48
N ALA A 99 -15.34 0.21 1.82
CA ALA A 99 -15.24 -1.24 2.08
C ALA A 99 -13.86 -1.82 1.71
N PHE A 100 -13.22 -1.31 0.66
CA PHE A 100 -11.86 -1.68 0.27
C PHE A 100 -10.86 -1.33 1.37
N LEU A 101 -10.92 -0.08 1.87
CA LEU A 101 -10.08 0.36 2.99
C LEU A 101 -10.35 -0.46 4.25
N GLU A 102 -11.60 -0.81 4.54
CA GLU A 102 -11.91 -1.71 5.64
C GLU A 102 -11.35 -3.12 5.45
N CYS A 103 -11.32 -3.64 4.23
CA CYS A 103 -10.78 -4.96 3.94
C CYS A 103 -9.26 -4.99 4.07
N VAL A 104 -8.57 -3.99 3.51
CA VAL A 104 -7.10 -3.88 3.55
C VAL A 104 -6.59 -3.50 4.95
N LEU A 105 -7.26 -2.56 5.63
CA LEU A 105 -6.87 -2.08 6.96
C LEU A 105 -7.51 -2.87 8.10
N GLY A 106 -8.54 -3.67 7.82
CA GLY A 106 -9.26 -4.53 8.77
C GLY A 106 -8.37 -5.40 9.65
N PRO A 107 -7.40 -6.15 9.10
CA PRO A 107 -6.45 -6.90 9.92
C PRO A 107 -5.56 -6.00 10.81
N ASN A 108 -5.42 -4.70 10.51
CA ASN A 108 -4.66 -3.72 11.27
C ASN A 108 -5.54 -2.75 12.10
N ARG A 109 -6.86 -2.94 12.13
CA ARG A 109 -7.80 -2.03 12.82
C ARG A 109 -7.49 -1.84 14.30
N MET A 110 -6.96 -2.86 14.96
CA MET A 110 -6.57 -2.80 16.36
C MET A 110 -5.37 -1.86 16.61
N ILE A 111 -4.58 -1.56 15.56
CA ILE A 111 -3.35 -0.75 15.65
C ILE A 111 -3.56 0.67 15.12
N LEU A 112 -4.46 0.87 14.14
CA LEU A 112 -4.59 2.16 13.42
C LEU A 112 -5.78 3.04 13.85
N GLY A 113 -6.62 2.63 14.80
CA GLY A 113 -7.61 3.51 15.42
C GLY A 113 -8.70 4.06 14.49
N PHE A 114 -8.93 3.44 13.33
CA PHE A 114 -10.01 3.81 12.42
C PHE A 114 -11.35 3.19 12.89
N GLU A 115 -12.04 3.88 13.79
CA GLU A 115 -13.46 3.65 14.07
C GLU A 115 -14.29 4.08 12.85
N LEU A 116 -14.92 3.13 12.15
CA LEU A 116 -16.06 3.48 11.30
C LEU A 116 -17.26 3.73 12.21
N ARG A 117 -17.74 4.97 12.25
CA ARG A 117 -19.09 5.25 12.74
C ARG A 117 -20.09 4.83 11.66
N ARG A 118 -20.86 3.81 11.99
CA ARG A 118 -22.02 3.32 11.25
C ARG A 118 -23.17 4.33 11.28
#